data_AF-A0A1C0U988-F1
#
_entry.id   AF-A0A1C0U988-F1
#
_cell.length_a   1.000
_cell.length_b   1.000
_cell.length_c   1.000
_cell.angle_alpha   90.00
_cell.angle_beta   90.00
_cell.angle_gamma   90.00
#
_symmetry.space_group_name_H-M   'P 1'
#
loop_
_entity.id
_entity.type
_entity.pdbx_description
1 polymer ?
#
loop_
_entity_poly.entity_id
_entity_poly.type
_entity_poly.pdbx_seq_one_letter_code
_entity_poly.pdbx_strand_id
1 'polypeptide(L)'
;MEDIINTLYPVGIVVWFAQNKNPNVLFPGTTWKYIDENKTVRLASANGSDILSTGGNDLITLTVAQMPAHNHIFSGMTDIFDYGTRTTNTTGEHKHDSGWGETSGGRYGYYDDSRNNIGSAKTDSDNYKFNTSIDGAHTHTVSIGPHNHTISGNTEVTGANAVIPITNSYIKLMGWYRSS
;
A
#
# COMPACT_ATOMS: atom_id res chain seq x y z
N MET A 1 -28.11 49.47 46.37
CA MET A 1 -28.38 48.17 45.71
C MET A 1 -27.16 47.69 44.93
N GLU A 2 -26.47 48.59 44.23
CA GLU A 2 -25.21 48.33 43.52
C GLU A 2 -24.11 47.74 44.42
N ASP A 3 -23.97 48.22 45.66
CA ASP A 3 -22.98 47.71 46.63
C ASP A 3 -23.18 46.22 47.00
N ILE A 4 -24.43 45.76 47.11
CA ILE A 4 -24.70 44.35 47.46
C ILE A 4 -24.38 43.44 46.27
N ILE A 5 -24.72 43.86 45.05
CA ILE A 5 -24.40 43.09 43.84
C ILE A 5 -22.89 43.01 43.63
N ASN A 6 -22.14 44.10 43.83
CA ASN A 6 -20.69 44.08 43.72
C ASN A 6 -20.01 43.24 44.81
N THR A 7 -20.62 43.16 46.00
CA THR A 7 -20.13 42.29 47.09
C THR A 7 -20.39 40.81 46.80
N LEU A 8 -21.57 40.47 46.30
CA LEU A 8 -21.96 39.07 46.04
C LEU A 8 -21.39 38.53 44.71
N TYR A 9 -21.28 39.40 43.71
CA TYR A 9 -20.83 39.08 42.36
C TYR A 9 -19.67 39.98 41.91
N PRO A 10 -18.48 39.88 42.52
CA PRO A 10 -17.33 40.68 42.12
C PRO A 10 -16.91 40.41 40.67
N VAL A 11 -16.21 41.36 40.04
CA VAL A 11 -15.63 41.16 38.70
C VAL A 11 -14.70 39.94 38.71
N GLY A 12 -14.86 39.06 37.71
CA GLY A 12 -14.15 37.78 37.61
C GLY A 12 -14.89 36.60 38.21
N ILE A 13 -15.98 36.79 38.98
CA ILE A 13 -16.79 35.67 39.48
C ILE A 13 -17.46 34.93 38.31
N VAL A 14 -17.63 33.62 38.49
CA VAL A 14 -18.36 32.74 37.58
C VAL A 14 -19.68 32.33 38.21
N VAL A 15 -20.75 32.37 37.43
CA VAL A 15 -22.08 31.85 37.80
C VAL A 15 -22.55 30.83 36.77
N TRP A 16 -23.33 29.84 37.24
CA TRP A 16 -23.87 28.77 36.42
C TRP A 16 -25.39 28.71 36.54
N PHE A 17 -26.08 28.67 35.41
CA PHE A 17 -27.54 28.53 35.37
C PHE A 17 -27.94 27.18 34.78
N ALA A 18 -28.79 26.44 35.50
CA ALA A 18 -29.46 25.22 35.00
C ALA A 18 -30.65 25.53 34.06
N GLN A 19 -30.80 26.79 33.66
CA GLN A 19 -31.85 27.30 32.79
C GLN A 19 -31.23 28.31 31.83
N ASN A 20 -31.92 28.58 30.71
CA ASN A 20 -31.53 29.63 29.79
C ASN A 20 -31.76 31.02 30.41
N LYS A 21 -30.75 31.51 31.13
CA LYS A 21 -30.75 32.80 31.83
C LYS A 21 -29.52 33.59 31.44
N ASN A 22 -29.75 34.86 31.11
CA ASN A 22 -28.70 35.81 30.79
C ASN A 22 -28.48 36.77 31.98
N PRO A 23 -27.34 36.69 32.69
CA PRO A 23 -27.07 37.55 33.84
C PRO A 23 -26.98 39.04 33.49
N ASN A 24 -26.71 39.41 32.24
CA ASN A 24 -26.78 40.81 31.78
C ASN A 24 -28.21 41.40 31.89
N VAL A 25 -29.24 40.56 31.89
CA VAL A 25 -30.64 40.98 32.09
C VAL A 25 -31.03 40.90 33.57
N LEU A 26 -30.53 39.89 34.28
CA LEU A 26 -30.86 39.67 35.69
C LEU A 26 -30.20 40.68 36.63
N PHE A 27 -29.02 41.19 36.27
CA PHE A 27 -28.23 42.10 37.08
C PHE A 27 -27.90 43.38 36.28
N PRO A 28 -28.86 44.31 36.15
CA PRO A 28 -28.63 45.59 35.45
C PRO A 28 -27.42 46.34 36.03
N GLY A 29 -26.64 46.98 35.16
CA GLY A 29 -25.41 47.69 35.54
C GLY A 29 -24.16 46.82 35.62
N THR A 30 -24.26 45.52 35.30
CA THR A 30 -23.11 44.60 35.22
C THR A 30 -22.99 44.02 33.82
N THR A 31 -21.78 43.61 33.45
CA THR A 31 -21.48 42.97 32.17
C THR A 31 -20.92 41.58 32.39
N TRP A 32 -21.52 40.60 31.70
CA TRP A 32 -21.16 39.19 31.80
C TRP A 32 -20.86 38.62 30.42
N LYS A 33 -19.82 37.80 30.35
CA LYS A 33 -19.41 37.08 29.16
C LYS A 33 -19.71 35.59 29.31
N TYR A 34 -20.19 34.99 28.22
CA TYR A 34 -20.47 33.56 28.18
C TYR A 34 -19.15 32.78 28.12
N ILE A 35 -19.07 31.67 28.85
CA ILE A 35 -17.83 30.87 28.99
C ILE A 35 -17.51 30.03 27.73
N ASP A 36 -18.46 29.92 26.79
CA ASP A 36 -18.46 29.05 25.59
C ASP A 36 -19.21 27.72 25.81
N GLU A 37 -19.51 27.03 24.70
CA GLU A 37 -20.30 25.81 24.66
C GLU A 37 -19.45 24.54 24.77
N ASN A 38 -20.06 23.46 25.25
CA ASN A 38 -19.46 22.10 25.30
C ASN A 38 -18.10 22.05 25.99
N LYS A 39 -17.89 22.86 27.05
CA LYS A 39 -16.65 22.87 27.84
C LYS A 39 -16.80 22.10 29.14
N THR A 40 -15.70 21.51 29.59
CA THR A 40 -15.51 21.05 30.98
C THR A 40 -14.60 22.04 31.70
N VAL A 41 -14.91 22.38 32.95
CA VAL A 41 -14.12 23.32 33.75
C VAL A 41 -12.93 22.60 34.38
N ARG A 42 -11.74 23.21 34.28
CA ARG A 42 -10.53 22.79 34.99
C ARG A 42 -10.06 23.91 35.90
N LEU A 43 -9.33 23.54 36.95
CA LEU A 43 -8.67 24.50 37.82
C LEU A 43 -7.45 25.07 37.09
N ALA A 44 -7.35 26.40 37.08
CA ALA A 44 -6.16 27.11 36.63
C ALA A 44 -4.99 26.87 37.59
N SER A 45 -3.78 27.08 37.10
CA SER A 45 -2.57 27.21 37.91
C SER A 45 -2.75 28.22 39.05
N ALA A 46 -2.09 27.97 40.18
CA ALA A 46 -2.24 28.80 41.37
C ALA A 46 -1.79 30.26 41.18
N ASN A 47 -0.92 30.52 40.19
CA ASN A 47 -0.47 31.88 39.83
C ASN A 47 -1.39 32.58 38.82
N GLY A 48 -2.44 31.90 38.34
CA GLY A 48 -3.44 32.45 37.43
C GLY A 48 -2.98 32.63 35.98
N SER A 49 -1.79 32.14 35.60
CA SER A 49 -1.20 32.34 34.27
C SER A 49 -1.99 31.73 33.11
N ASP A 50 -2.85 30.76 33.39
CA ASP A 50 -3.65 29.99 32.44
C ASP A 50 -5.18 30.17 32.66
N ILE A 51 -5.58 31.20 33.41
CA ILE A 51 -6.99 31.57 33.59
C ILE A 51 -7.64 31.79 32.22
N LEU A 52 -8.82 31.22 32.04
CA LEU A 52 -9.61 31.25 30.79
C LEU A 52 -8.93 30.60 29.57
N SER A 53 -7.81 29.89 29.75
CA SER A 53 -7.26 29.06 28.67
C SER A 53 -8.24 27.93 28.32
N THR A 54 -8.31 27.60 27.03
CA THR A 54 -9.20 26.56 26.51
C THR A 54 -8.41 25.45 25.85
N GLY A 55 -8.90 24.21 25.92
CA GLY A 55 -8.29 23.08 25.22
C GLY A 55 -9.15 21.82 25.32
N GLY A 56 -8.61 20.71 24.80
CA GLY A 56 -9.29 19.42 24.74
C GLY A 56 -10.03 19.20 23.41
N ASN A 57 -10.50 17.96 23.21
CA ASN A 57 -11.31 17.55 22.07
C ASN A 57 -12.24 16.42 22.51
N ASP A 58 -13.44 16.36 21.93
CA ASP A 58 -14.39 15.29 22.13
C ASP A 58 -14.07 14.06 21.27
N LEU A 59 -13.28 14.25 20.21
CA LEU A 59 -12.90 13.22 19.26
C LEU A 59 -11.38 13.15 19.10
N ILE A 60 -10.88 11.94 18.86
CA ILE A 60 -9.51 11.72 18.41
C ILE A 60 -9.48 10.79 17.19
N THR A 61 -8.68 11.17 16.19
CA THR A 61 -8.28 10.28 15.09
C THR A 61 -6.86 9.82 15.35
N LEU A 62 -6.66 8.51 15.46
CA LEU A 62 -5.32 7.96 15.65
C LEU A 62 -4.46 8.21 14.41
N THR A 63 -3.21 8.62 14.65
CA THR A 63 -2.16 8.71 13.62
C THR A 63 -1.25 7.48 13.70
N VAL A 64 -0.50 7.23 12.62
CA VAL A 64 0.50 6.14 12.58
C VAL A 64 1.51 6.27 13.73
N ALA A 65 1.92 7.49 14.09
CA ALA A 65 2.86 7.74 15.19
C ALA A 65 2.30 7.39 16.59
N GLN A 66 0.98 7.29 16.73
CA GLN A 66 0.30 6.92 17.98
C GLN A 66 -0.01 5.42 18.06
N MET A 67 0.24 4.66 17.00
CA MET A 67 0.07 3.21 17.02
C MET A 67 1.35 2.55 17.55
N PRO A 68 1.24 1.52 18.42
CA PRO A 68 2.38 0.69 18.79
C PRO A 68 3.06 0.10 17.54
N ALA A 69 4.39 0.01 17.57
CA ALA A 69 5.14 -0.64 16.53
C ALA A 69 4.67 -2.09 16.37
N HIS A 70 4.29 -2.45 15.16
CA HIS A 70 3.84 -3.79 14.81
C HIS A 70 4.38 -4.15 13.42
N ASN A 71 4.50 -5.45 13.16
CA ASN A 71 4.92 -5.96 11.87
C ASN A 71 4.08 -7.18 11.52
N HIS A 72 3.74 -7.32 10.25
CA HIS A 72 3.08 -8.50 9.71
C HIS A 72 4.09 -9.24 8.84
N ILE A 73 4.42 -10.47 9.22
CA ILE A 73 5.28 -11.34 8.42
C ILE A 73 4.42 -12.47 7.89
N PHE A 74 4.32 -12.59 6.57
CA PHE A 74 3.76 -13.75 5.91
C PHE A 74 4.85 -14.42 5.09
N SER A 75 5.07 -15.71 5.34
CA SER A 75 5.85 -16.58 4.48
C SER A 75 5.19 -17.95 4.39
N GLY A 76 5.25 -18.55 3.21
CA GLY A 76 4.78 -19.89 2.94
C GLY A 76 5.65 -20.58 1.90
N MET A 77 5.60 -21.90 1.87
CA MET A 77 6.28 -22.72 0.88
C MET A 77 5.22 -23.61 0.22
N THR A 78 5.27 -23.76 -1.10
CA THR A 78 4.44 -24.77 -1.78
C THR A 78 4.89 -26.17 -1.36
N ASP A 79 4.00 -27.15 -1.48
CA ASP A 79 4.42 -28.54 -1.35
C ASP A 79 5.52 -28.87 -2.35
N ILE A 80 6.39 -29.80 -1.96
CA ILE A 80 7.43 -30.33 -2.84
C ILE A 80 6.75 -31.15 -3.93
N PHE A 81 6.97 -30.77 -5.18
CA PHE A 81 6.51 -31.52 -6.32
C PHE A 81 7.71 -31.97 -7.17
N ASP A 82 7.75 -33.26 -7.46
CA ASP A 82 8.79 -33.85 -8.31
C ASP A 82 8.30 -33.91 -9.76
N TYR A 83 8.92 -33.08 -10.60
CA TYR A 83 8.64 -33.10 -12.03
C TYR A 83 9.32 -34.26 -12.76
N GLY A 84 10.23 -34.98 -12.10
CA GLY A 84 11.00 -36.08 -12.68
C GLY A 84 11.83 -35.64 -13.88
N THR A 85 11.96 -36.56 -14.84
CA THR A 85 12.67 -36.35 -16.11
C THR A 85 11.68 -36.02 -17.22
N ARG A 86 11.97 -34.98 -18.00
CA ARG A 86 11.18 -34.56 -19.18
C ARG A 86 11.98 -34.74 -20.46
N THR A 87 11.29 -35.06 -21.55
CA THR A 87 11.89 -35.37 -22.85
C THR A 87 11.52 -34.27 -23.86
N THR A 88 12.49 -33.79 -24.64
CA THR A 88 12.24 -32.79 -25.70
C THR A 88 11.42 -33.41 -26.83
N ASN A 89 10.77 -32.56 -27.64
CA ASN A 89 10.18 -33.03 -28.89
C ASN A 89 11.28 -33.36 -29.92
N THR A 90 10.87 -34.01 -31.02
CA THR A 90 11.75 -34.42 -32.12
C THR A 90 11.69 -33.49 -33.33
N THR A 91 10.98 -32.35 -33.24
CA THR A 91 10.80 -31.43 -34.36
C THR A 91 12.08 -30.62 -34.63
N GLY A 92 12.35 -30.32 -35.89
CA GLY A 92 13.58 -29.62 -36.30
C GLY A 92 14.56 -30.51 -37.08
N GLU A 93 14.08 -31.61 -37.66
CA GLU A 93 14.85 -32.40 -38.63
C GLU A 93 15.40 -31.47 -39.71
N HIS A 94 16.72 -31.48 -39.83
CA HIS A 94 17.43 -30.81 -40.91
C HIS A 94 18.57 -31.72 -41.35
N LYS A 95 19.00 -31.50 -42.58
CA LYS A 95 20.12 -32.18 -43.21
C LYS A 95 21.08 -31.13 -43.72
N HIS A 96 22.36 -31.45 -43.72
CA HIS A 96 23.38 -30.61 -44.35
C HIS A 96 23.63 -31.12 -45.77
N ASP A 97 23.78 -30.22 -46.74
CA ASP A 97 24.31 -30.61 -48.05
C ASP A 97 25.83 -30.86 -47.93
N SER A 98 26.31 -31.91 -48.58
CA SER A 98 27.72 -32.30 -48.63
C SER A 98 28.26 -32.07 -50.03
N GLY A 99 29.41 -31.40 -50.14
CA GLY A 99 30.11 -31.12 -51.41
C GLY A 99 30.68 -32.35 -52.14
N TRP A 100 30.32 -33.56 -51.73
CA TRP A 100 30.83 -34.81 -52.32
C TRP A 100 30.31 -34.98 -53.75
N GLY A 101 31.10 -35.64 -54.62
CA GLY A 101 30.72 -35.94 -56.02
C GLY A 101 31.47 -35.16 -57.09
N GLU A 102 32.24 -34.13 -56.73
CA GLU A 102 33.11 -33.40 -57.68
C GLU A 102 34.57 -33.83 -57.60
N THR A 103 35.23 -33.91 -58.75
CA THR A 103 36.66 -34.29 -58.85
C THR A 103 37.60 -33.11 -58.59
N SER A 104 37.13 -31.86 -58.79
CA SER A 104 37.94 -30.64 -58.54
C SER A 104 37.07 -29.41 -58.30
N GLY A 105 37.45 -28.58 -57.32
CA GLY A 105 36.73 -27.36 -56.93
C GLY A 105 35.54 -27.60 -55.99
N GLY A 106 35.20 -26.61 -55.17
CA GLY A 106 33.98 -26.65 -54.36
C GLY A 106 32.74 -26.35 -55.20
N ARG A 107 31.63 -27.03 -54.94
CA ARG A 107 30.33 -26.74 -55.58
C ARG A 107 29.78 -25.40 -55.10
N TYR A 108 29.08 -24.67 -55.98
CA TYR A 108 28.53 -23.35 -55.67
C TYR A 108 27.00 -23.34 -55.83
N GLY A 109 26.26 -23.15 -54.75
CA GLY A 109 24.82 -22.91 -54.87
C GLY A 109 24.09 -22.75 -53.55
N TYR A 110 22.87 -22.24 -53.65
CA TYR A 110 21.92 -22.13 -52.55
C TYR A 110 21.04 -23.39 -52.50
N TYR A 111 20.58 -23.76 -51.31
CA TYR A 111 19.61 -24.85 -51.18
C TYR A 111 18.27 -24.37 -51.77
N ASP A 112 17.92 -24.89 -52.95
CA ASP A 112 16.57 -24.81 -53.52
C ASP A 112 15.89 -26.20 -53.58
N ASP A 113 14.60 -26.25 -53.90
CA ASP A 113 13.84 -27.51 -54.05
C ASP A 113 14.22 -28.29 -55.33
N SER A 114 15.15 -27.76 -56.15
CA SER A 114 15.71 -28.53 -57.25
C SER A 114 16.63 -29.62 -56.70
N ARG A 115 16.67 -30.79 -57.36
CA ARG A 115 17.59 -31.89 -56.98
C ARG A 115 19.04 -31.62 -57.39
N ASN A 116 19.39 -30.36 -57.70
CA ASN A 116 20.59 -30.01 -58.46
C ASN A 116 21.41 -28.85 -57.89
N ASN A 117 22.73 -28.91 -58.02
CA ASN A 117 23.64 -27.80 -57.70
C ASN A 117 24.46 -27.38 -58.94
N ILE A 118 24.97 -26.15 -58.97
CA ILE A 118 25.94 -25.73 -59.99
C ILE A 118 27.32 -26.27 -59.57
N GLY A 119 27.96 -27.06 -60.43
CA GLY A 119 29.30 -27.57 -60.19
C GLY A 119 30.38 -26.50 -60.30
N SER A 120 31.63 -26.93 -60.07
CA SER A 120 32.77 -26.03 -59.91
C SER A 120 33.08 -25.18 -61.16
N ALA A 121 32.62 -25.63 -62.34
CA ALA A 121 32.81 -24.94 -63.62
C ALA A 121 31.74 -23.86 -63.93
N LYS A 122 30.76 -23.63 -63.05
CA LYS A 122 29.66 -22.63 -63.20
C LYS A 122 28.73 -22.82 -64.40
N THR A 123 28.91 -23.89 -65.19
CA THR A 123 28.13 -24.19 -66.41
C THR A 123 27.50 -25.57 -66.40
N ASP A 124 27.89 -26.44 -65.46
CA ASP A 124 27.14 -27.67 -65.20
C ASP A 124 26.04 -27.38 -64.16
N SER A 125 24.88 -27.97 -64.38
CA SER A 125 23.71 -27.84 -63.51
C SER A 125 22.96 -29.16 -63.45
N ASP A 126 23.69 -30.28 -63.54
CA ASP A 126 23.19 -31.64 -63.45
C ASP A 126 23.70 -32.42 -62.21
N ASN A 127 24.45 -31.77 -61.32
CA ASN A 127 25.05 -32.35 -60.12
C ASN A 127 24.07 -32.69 -58.98
N TYR A 128 24.10 -33.96 -58.57
CA TYR A 128 23.25 -34.48 -57.51
C TYR A 128 23.60 -33.91 -56.13
N LYS A 129 22.58 -33.46 -55.37
CA LYS A 129 22.73 -33.04 -53.97
C LYS A 129 22.89 -34.24 -53.04
N PHE A 130 23.98 -34.30 -52.29
CA PHE A 130 24.22 -35.33 -51.28
C PHE A 130 23.94 -34.75 -49.91
N ASN A 131 22.71 -34.95 -49.43
CA ASN A 131 22.39 -34.56 -48.07
C ASN A 131 22.90 -35.60 -47.08
N THR A 132 23.36 -35.14 -45.91
CA THR A 132 23.51 -36.02 -44.75
C THR A 132 22.17 -36.67 -44.43
N SER A 133 22.20 -37.84 -43.80
CA SER A 133 20.97 -38.50 -43.36
C SER A 133 20.19 -37.58 -42.42
N ILE A 134 18.86 -37.68 -42.48
CA ILE A 134 17.96 -37.18 -41.43
C ILE A 134 17.75 -38.22 -40.32
N ASP A 135 18.38 -39.40 -40.45
CA ASP A 135 18.26 -40.47 -39.47
C ASP A 135 18.67 -39.98 -38.09
N GLY A 136 17.66 -39.96 -37.24
CA GLY A 136 17.78 -39.64 -35.83
C GLY A 136 17.07 -38.35 -35.46
N ALA A 137 15.77 -38.24 -35.77
CA ALA A 137 14.85 -37.58 -34.85
C ALA A 137 15.14 -38.12 -33.45
N HIS A 138 15.89 -37.35 -32.67
CA HIS A 138 16.32 -37.74 -31.35
C HIS A 138 15.72 -36.77 -30.35
N THR A 139 15.66 -37.25 -29.12
CA THR A 139 15.19 -36.45 -28.01
C THR A 139 16.29 -36.35 -26.98
N HIS A 140 16.29 -35.25 -26.26
CA HIS A 140 17.08 -35.09 -25.06
C HIS A 140 16.18 -35.26 -23.84
N THR A 141 16.78 -35.69 -22.74
CA THR A 141 16.10 -35.75 -21.45
C THR A 141 16.70 -34.72 -20.49
N VAL A 142 15.84 -34.06 -19.71
CA VAL A 142 16.23 -33.10 -18.68
C VAL A 142 15.62 -33.52 -17.36
N SER A 143 16.46 -33.70 -16.34
CA SER A 143 16.01 -33.94 -14.96
C SER A 143 15.68 -32.61 -14.30
N ILE A 144 14.43 -32.43 -13.86
CA ILE A 144 13.97 -31.24 -13.14
C ILE A 144 14.00 -31.51 -11.64
N GLY A 145 13.53 -32.69 -11.23
CA GLY A 145 13.57 -33.13 -9.84
C GLY A 145 12.58 -32.43 -8.89
N PRO A 146 12.61 -32.80 -7.60
CA PRO A 146 11.78 -32.22 -6.57
C PRO A 146 12.21 -30.78 -6.27
N HIS A 147 11.26 -29.86 -6.41
CA HIS A 147 11.43 -28.49 -5.96
C HIS A 147 10.13 -27.92 -5.41
N ASN A 148 10.26 -26.78 -4.73
CA ASN A 148 9.15 -25.99 -4.24
C ASN A 148 9.43 -24.50 -4.51
N HIS A 149 8.43 -23.67 -4.25
CA HIS A 149 8.55 -22.22 -4.35
C HIS A 149 8.24 -21.58 -3.00
N THR A 150 9.01 -20.54 -2.67
CA THR A 150 8.69 -19.63 -1.59
C THR A 150 7.68 -18.59 -2.06
N ILE A 151 6.67 -18.32 -1.25
CA ILE A 151 5.66 -17.29 -1.49
C ILE A 151 5.73 -16.27 -0.35
N SER A 152 5.74 -14.99 -0.71
CA SER A 152 5.67 -13.86 0.21
C SER A 152 4.82 -12.75 -0.39
N GLY A 153 4.32 -11.85 0.48
CA GLY A 153 3.48 -10.74 0.05
C GLY A 153 3.02 -9.89 1.23
N ASN A 154 2.24 -8.85 0.92
CA ASN A 154 1.64 -7.95 1.90
C ASN A 154 0.16 -8.30 2.09
N THR A 155 -0.34 -8.13 3.31
CA THR A 155 -1.78 -8.17 3.58
C THR A 155 -2.42 -6.83 3.20
N GLU A 156 -3.74 -6.83 3.01
CA GLU A 156 -4.49 -5.59 2.85
C GLU A 156 -4.43 -4.71 4.11
N VAL A 157 -4.68 -3.42 3.91
CA VAL A 157 -4.76 -2.45 5.01
C VAL A 157 -6.04 -2.73 5.81
N THR A 158 -5.88 -3.03 7.10
CA THR A 158 -7.01 -3.18 8.02
C THR A 158 -7.19 -1.91 8.85
N GLY A 159 -8.44 -1.51 9.08
CA GLY A 159 -8.81 -0.33 9.87
C GLY A 159 -9.44 0.78 9.03
N ALA A 160 -10.40 1.51 9.60
CA ALA A 160 -11.17 2.54 8.89
C ALA A 160 -10.78 3.99 9.24
N ASN A 161 -9.72 4.19 10.03
CA ASN A 161 -9.37 5.48 10.63
C ASN A 161 -10.56 6.13 11.37
N ALA A 162 -11.40 5.29 11.98
CA ALA A 162 -12.60 5.76 12.66
C ALA A 162 -12.22 6.68 13.82
N VAL A 163 -12.96 7.78 13.96
CA VAL A 163 -12.86 8.68 15.11
C VAL A 163 -13.31 7.94 16.37
N ILE A 164 -12.54 8.11 17.44
CA ILE A 164 -12.87 7.57 18.75
C ILE A 164 -13.52 8.69 19.57
N PRO A 165 -14.79 8.57 19.97
CA PRO A 165 -15.40 9.51 20.89
C PRO A 165 -14.84 9.32 22.29
N ILE A 166 -14.32 10.40 22.89
CA ILE A 166 -13.73 10.42 24.23
C ILE A 166 -14.48 11.34 25.20
N THR A 167 -15.67 11.77 24.81
CA THR A 167 -16.54 12.62 25.63
C THR A 167 -17.05 11.88 26.86
N ASN A 168 -16.71 12.38 28.04
CA ASN A 168 -17.25 11.85 29.30
C ASN A 168 -18.75 12.17 29.45
N SER A 169 -19.46 11.43 30.29
CA SER A 169 -20.81 11.83 30.71
C SER A 169 -20.77 13.18 31.43
N TYR A 170 -21.68 14.09 31.08
CA TYR A 170 -21.71 15.45 31.61
C TYR A 170 -23.13 15.97 31.83
N ILE A 171 -23.24 17.03 32.62
CA ILE A 171 -24.42 17.90 32.71
C ILE A 171 -24.03 19.27 32.13
N LYS A 172 -24.89 19.86 31.30
CA LYS A 172 -24.68 21.19 30.72
C LYS A 172 -25.42 22.26 31.51
N LEU A 173 -24.69 23.28 31.92
CA LEU A 173 -25.19 24.49 32.56
C LEU A 173 -24.70 25.70 31.76
N MET A 174 -25.43 26.82 31.78
CA MET A 174 -24.97 28.06 31.17
C MET A 174 -24.01 28.79 32.10
N GLY A 175 -22.72 28.74 31.76
CA GLY A 175 -21.66 29.41 32.51
C GLY A 175 -21.39 30.83 32.01
N TRP A 176 -21.33 31.78 32.93
CA TRP A 176 -21.01 33.18 32.64
C TRP A 176 -19.98 33.70 33.63
N TYR A 177 -19.07 34.58 33.18
CA TYR A 177 -18.16 35.29 34.08
C TYR A 177 -18.35 36.80 33.97
N ARG A 178 -18.30 37.49 35.11
CA ARG A 178 -18.47 38.94 35.14
C ARG A 178 -17.20 39.64 34.63
N SER A 179 -17.34 40.51 33.65
CA SER A 179 -16.22 41.28 33.08
C SER A 179 -16.19 42.74 33.51
N SER A 180 -17.32 43.32 33.93
CA SER A 180 -17.41 44.66 34.54
C SER A 180 -18.66 44.78 35.40
#